data_AF-A0A811QZI3-F1
#
_entry.id   AF-A0A811QZI3-F1
#
_cell.length_a   1.000
_cell.length_b   1.000
_cell.length_c   1.000
_cell.angle_alpha   90.00
_cell.angle_beta   90.00
_cell.angle_gamma   90.00
#
_symmetry.space_group_name_H-M   'P 1'
#
loop_
_entity.id
_entity.type
_entity.pdbx_description
1 polymer ?
#
loop_
_entity_poly.entity_id
_entity_poly.type
_entity_poly.pdbx_seq_one_letter_code
_entity_poly.pdbx_strand_id
1 'polypeptide(L)'
;MQVMRDGMIAQSGKYDELVEAGSDFAALVAAHDSSMELVEQRCQVEKPEHFQPTAVVRIPSLRSRSIGKGEKVIVAPEIEAATSKIIQEEEREWSIVWQGSDMASDYWLSYETSGSIPFNPSLFIGVYVAIAAFSMVLQVAWPSVIAVIPLLLLNIWYRNLLAAWKIEEHLPSSNWPTHGDIDIKDLKVRYRPNTPLILKGINISISGGEKIGVVGRTGSGKSTLIQALFRLVEPAEGKMIIDGIDICTQGLHDLRSHFGIIPQEPVLFEGTIRSNIDPIGQYSDAEIWQALERCQLKDVVVSKPEKLDAPGLVKEFDSPSRLIEQPSLFGAMVQEYANRSSNL
;
A
#
# COMPACT_ATOMS: atom_id res chain seq x y z
N MET A 1 -18.36 11.64 -20.72
CA MET A 1 -17.35 10.63 -21.10
C MET A 1 -16.02 11.32 -21.37
N GLN A 2 -14.90 10.71 -20.98
CA GLN A 2 -13.54 11.19 -21.20
C GLN A 2 -12.74 10.15 -21.99
N VAL A 3 -12.25 10.52 -23.18
CA VAL A 3 -11.48 9.63 -24.07
C VAL A 3 -9.99 9.89 -23.91
N MET A 4 -9.27 8.89 -23.40
CA MET A 4 -7.84 8.95 -23.15
C MET A 4 -7.01 8.34 -24.28
N ARG A 5 -5.98 9.08 -24.72
CA ARG A 5 -5.00 8.67 -25.72
C ARG A 5 -3.61 9.17 -25.34
N ASP A 6 -2.63 8.28 -25.34
CA ASP A 6 -1.20 8.58 -25.12
C ASP A 6 -0.87 9.43 -23.89
N GLY A 7 -1.66 9.28 -22.81
CA GLY A 7 -1.49 10.01 -21.56
C GLY A 7 -2.19 11.37 -21.49
N MET A 8 -3.07 11.67 -22.44
CA MET A 8 -3.85 12.91 -22.52
C MET A 8 -5.34 12.59 -22.70
N ILE A 9 -6.19 13.59 -22.46
CA ILE A 9 -7.59 13.54 -22.89
C ILE A 9 -7.64 14.05 -24.32
N ALA A 10 -8.03 13.18 -25.24
CA ALA A 10 -8.25 13.55 -26.63
C ALA A 10 -9.61 14.21 -26.80
N GLN A 11 -10.64 13.71 -26.11
CA GLN A 11 -12.03 14.15 -26.29
C GLN A 11 -12.82 14.05 -24.98
N SER A 12 -13.75 14.98 -24.81
CA SER A 12 -14.68 15.04 -23.67
C SER A 12 -16.06 15.43 -24.20
N GLY A 13 -17.10 14.74 -23.75
CA GLY A 13 -18.47 15.03 -24.21
C GLY A 13 -19.48 14.01 -23.72
N LYS A 14 -20.74 14.18 -24.13
CA LYS A 14 -21.77 13.16 -23.96
C LYS A 14 -21.51 11.99 -24.89
N TYR A 15 -22.05 10.82 -24.55
CA TYR A 15 -21.84 9.61 -25.34
C TYR A 15 -22.30 9.80 -26.79
N ASP A 16 -23.54 10.25 -26.98
CA ASP A 16 -24.17 10.38 -28.30
C ASP A 16 -23.38 11.34 -29.22
N GLU A 17 -22.94 12.47 -28.68
CA GLU A 17 -22.11 13.46 -29.39
C GLU A 17 -20.75 12.88 -29.82
N LEU A 18 -20.14 12.04 -28.99
CA LEU A 18 -18.85 11.43 -29.29
C LEU A 18 -18.95 10.30 -30.32
N VAL A 19 -20.09 9.60 -30.37
CA VAL A 19 -20.36 8.58 -31.40
C VAL A 19 -20.53 9.25 -32.76
N GLU A 20 -21.34 10.31 -32.84
CA GLU A 20 -21.59 11.04 -34.08
C GLU A 20 -20.35 11.79 -34.60
N ALA A 21 -19.46 12.23 -33.71
CA ALA A 21 -18.22 12.90 -34.07
C ALA A 21 -17.20 11.99 -34.82
N GLY A 22 -17.46 10.69 -34.97
CA GLY A 22 -16.77 9.80 -35.93
C GLY A 22 -15.25 9.67 -35.75
N SER A 23 -14.75 9.80 -34.53
CA SER A 23 -13.31 9.96 -34.25
C SER A 23 -12.77 8.88 -33.30
N ASP A 24 -11.78 9.17 -32.45
CA ASP A 24 -11.06 8.18 -31.62
C ASP A 24 -11.98 7.30 -30.76
N PHE A 25 -13.14 7.81 -30.34
CA PHE A 25 -14.15 7.03 -29.61
C PHE A 25 -14.80 5.94 -30.46
N ALA A 26 -15.19 6.24 -31.70
CA ALA A 26 -15.80 5.27 -32.61
C ALA A 26 -14.85 4.10 -32.93
N ALA A 27 -13.55 4.39 -33.06
CA ALA A 27 -12.53 3.34 -33.23
C ALA A 27 -12.40 2.42 -32.01
N LEU A 28 -12.63 2.93 -30.79
CA LEU A 28 -12.64 2.12 -29.58
C LEU A 28 -13.88 1.23 -29.50
N VAL A 29 -15.04 1.78 -29.86
CA VAL A 29 -16.32 1.03 -29.90
C VAL A 29 -16.23 -0.10 -30.92
N ALA A 30 -15.82 0.19 -32.16
CA ALA A 30 -15.66 -0.85 -33.19
C ALA A 30 -14.66 -1.95 -32.80
N ALA A 31 -13.56 -1.59 -32.11
CA ALA A 31 -12.60 -2.57 -31.61
C ALA A 31 -13.18 -3.43 -30.48
N HIS A 32 -14.05 -2.86 -29.65
CA HIS A 32 -14.75 -3.59 -28.59
C HIS A 32 -15.77 -4.58 -29.17
N ASP A 33 -16.60 -4.13 -30.10
CA ASP A 33 -17.63 -4.97 -30.74
C ASP A 33 -16.99 -6.17 -31.45
N SER A 34 -15.92 -5.93 -32.21
CA SER A 34 -15.15 -7.00 -32.85
C SER A 34 -14.54 -7.99 -31.83
N SER A 35 -14.15 -7.51 -30.65
CA SER A 35 -13.63 -8.36 -29.58
C SER A 35 -14.74 -9.20 -28.92
N MET A 36 -15.94 -8.63 -28.77
CA MET A 36 -17.10 -9.32 -28.19
C MET A 36 -17.62 -10.42 -29.11
N GLU A 37 -17.70 -10.18 -30.42
CA GLU A 37 -18.06 -11.20 -31.42
C GLU A 37 -17.11 -12.42 -31.37
N LEU A 38 -15.81 -12.19 -31.19
CA LEU A 38 -14.81 -13.26 -31.05
C LEU A 38 -15.00 -14.08 -29.77
N VAL A 39 -15.44 -13.46 -28.68
CA VAL A 39 -15.75 -14.15 -27.42
C VAL A 39 -17.02 -14.99 -27.58
N GLU A 40 -18.06 -14.46 -28.22
CA GLU A 40 -19.29 -15.20 -28.51
C GLU A 40 -19.05 -16.41 -29.40
N GLN A 41 -18.19 -16.28 -30.42
CA GLN A 41 -17.78 -17.42 -31.25
C GLN A 41 -17.03 -18.50 -30.46
N ARG A 42 -16.18 -18.12 -29.49
CA ARG A 42 -15.55 -19.10 -28.58
C ARG A 42 -16.57 -19.81 -27.70
N CYS A 43 -17.56 -19.09 -27.17
CA CYS A 43 -18.62 -19.68 -26.36
C CYS A 43 -19.50 -20.67 -27.15
N GLN A 44 -19.68 -20.50 -28.47
CA GLN A 44 -20.45 -21.44 -29.30
C GLN A 44 -19.69 -22.74 -29.64
N VAL A 45 -18.35 -22.74 -29.58
CA VAL A 45 -17.53 -23.93 -29.87
C VAL A 45 -17.43 -24.87 -28.67
N GLU A 46 -17.68 -24.39 -27.45
CA GLU A 46 -17.70 -25.20 -26.22
C GLU A 46 -19.13 -25.68 -25.88
N LYS A 47 -19.70 -26.59 -26.70
CA LYS A 47 -20.77 -27.50 -26.23
C LYS A 47 -20.12 -28.73 -25.57
N PRO A 48 -20.68 -29.26 -24.46
CA PRO A 48 -19.98 -30.22 -23.62
C PRO A 48 -20.00 -31.62 -24.25
N GLU A 49 -18.95 -31.97 -24.98
CA GLU A 49 -18.61 -33.38 -25.21
C GLU A 49 -17.88 -33.94 -23.98
N HIS A 50 -18.23 -35.17 -23.61
CA HIS A 50 -17.73 -35.89 -22.43
C HIS A 50 -16.20 -35.78 -22.26
N PHE A 51 -15.76 -34.93 -21.33
CA PHE A 51 -14.38 -34.91 -20.89
C PHE A 51 -14.21 -35.89 -19.72
N GLN A 52 -13.69 -37.07 -20.03
CA GLN A 52 -13.02 -37.90 -19.02
C GLN A 52 -11.82 -37.10 -18.48
N PRO A 53 -11.52 -37.15 -17.17
CA PRO A 53 -10.44 -36.36 -16.59
C PRO A 53 -9.10 -36.94 -17.06
N THR A 54 -8.53 -36.36 -18.12
CA THR A 54 -7.19 -36.68 -18.59
C THR A 54 -6.18 -36.05 -17.64
N ALA A 55 -5.52 -36.93 -16.88
CA ALA A 55 -4.24 -36.75 -16.18
C ALA A 55 -4.01 -35.41 -15.46
N VAL A 56 -4.29 -35.44 -14.16
CA VAL A 56 -3.67 -34.59 -13.14
C VAL A 56 -2.15 -34.55 -13.37
N VAL A 57 -1.61 -33.38 -13.70
CA VAL A 57 -0.17 -33.11 -13.54
C VAL A 57 0.11 -33.18 -12.04
N ARG A 58 0.62 -34.32 -11.58
CA ARG A 58 1.11 -34.51 -10.21
C ARG A 58 2.30 -33.58 -9.99
N ILE A 59 2.06 -32.50 -9.28
CA ILE A 59 3.12 -31.81 -8.52
C ILE A 59 3.62 -32.81 -7.47
N PRO A 60 4.94 -33.06 -7.32
CA PRO A 60 5.42 -34.05 -6.38
C PRO A 60 5.06 -33.64 -4.95
N SER A 61 4.35 -34.51 -4.25
CA SER A 61 4.09 -34.42 -2.82
C SER A 61 5.39 -34.45 -2.06
N LEU A 62 5.76 -33.34 -1.42
CA LEU A 62 6.81 -33.34 -0.41
C LEU A 62 6.27 -34.02 0.85
N ARG A 63 6.80 -35.21 1.05
CA ARG A 63 6.60 -36.15 2.16
C ARG A 63 6.74 -35.43 3.50
N SER A 64 5.70 -35.54 4.34
CA SER A 64 5.79 -35.21 5.76
C SER A 64 6.88 -36.05 6.42
N ARG A 65 7.83 -35.36 7.08
CA ARG A 65 8.79 -35.98 7.99
C ARG A 65 8.73 -35.21 9.30
N SER A 66 8.13 -35.82 10.30
CA SER A 66 8.12 -35.35 11.68
C SER A 66 9.52 -35.42 12.27
N ILE A 67 10.17 -34.29 12.55
CA ILE A 67 11.32 -34.22 13.48
C ILE A 67 11.30 -32.86 14.22
N GLY A 68 11.11 -32.96 15.54
CA GLY A 68 11.62 -32.14 16.66
C GLY A 68 12.02 -30.66 16.53
N LYS A 69 11.47 -29.86 17.46
CA LYS A 69 12.07 -28.73 18.20
C LYS A 69 13.29 -28.01 17.58
N GLY A 70 13.10 -26.72 17.28
CA GLY A 70 14.19 -25.74 17.19
C GLY A 70 14.04 -24.80 16.00
N GLU A 71 13.21 -23.77 16.14
CA GLU A 71 13.04 -22.73 15.14
C GLU A 71 14.27 -21.79 15.16
N LYS A 72 15.06 -21.78 14.09
CA LYS A 72 16.10 -20.78 13.84
C LYS A 72 15.54 -19.74 12.86
N VAL A 73 15.37 -18.52 13.35
CA VAL A 73 15.01 -17.33 12.58
C VAL A 73 16.13 -17.06 11.56
N ILE A 74 15.78 -17.00 10.28
CA ILE A 74 16.70 -16.61 9.20
C ILE A 74 16.76 -15.09 9.18
N VAL A 75 17.79 -14.54 9.82
CA VAL A 75 18.11 -13.10 9.78
C VAL A 75 18.82 -12.83 8.44
N ALA A 76 18.43 -11.76 7.74
CA ALA A 76 19.06 -11.37 6.48
C ALA A 76 20.58 -11.14 6.65
N PRO A 77 21.43 -11.61 5.73
CA PRO A 77 22.89 -11.60 5.88
C PRO A 77 23.50 -10.19 6.04
N GLU A 78 22.81 -9.15 5.57
CA GLU A 78 23.22 -7.75 5.76
C GLU A 78 23.08 -7.28 7.21
N ILE A 79 22.08 -7.77 7.95
CA ILE A 79 21.87 -7.42 9.36
C ILE A 79 22.91 -8.11 10.24
N GLU A 80 23.25 -9.36 9.92
CA GLU A 80 24.29 -10.13 10.63
C GLU A 80 25.69 -9.52 10.39
N ALA A 81 25.95 -9.05 9.17
CA ALA A 81 27.18 -8.34 8.83
C ALA A 81 27.27 -6.95 9.49
N ALA A 82 26.15 -6.21 9.61
CA ALA A 82 26.13 -4.93 10.30
C ALA A 82 26.32 -5.11 11.83
N THR A 83 25.66 -6.11 12.41
CA THR A 83 25.74 -6.39 13.86
C THR A 83 27.14 -6.85 14.26
N SER A 84 27.77 -7.72 13.47
CA SER A 84 29.15 -8.19 13.74
C SER A 84 30.20 -7.09 13.61
N LYS A 85 30.01 -6.14 12.69
CA LYS A 85 30.89 -4.95 12.58
C LYS A 85 30.79 -4.04 13.80
N ILE A 86 29.57 -3.80 14.31
CA ILE A 86 29.36 -2.98 15.51
C ILE A 86 30.01 -3.63 16.73
N ILE A 87 29.83 -4.94 16.90
CA ILE A 87 30.48 -5.70 17.99
C ILE A 87 32.01 -5.63 17.89
N GLN A 88 32.58 -5.74 16.68
CA GLN A 88 34.02 -5.61 16.46
C GLN A 88 34.57 -4.19 16.67
N GLU A 89 33.75 -3.16 16.46
CA GLU A 89 34.12 -1.77 16.76
C GLU A 89 34.10 -1.52 18.26
N GLU A 90 33.10 -2.04 18.97
CA GLU A 90 33.01 -1.98 20.43
C GLU A 90 34.22 -2.69 21.09
N GLU A 91 34.55 -3.91 20.67
CA GLU A 91 35.75 -4.63 21.15
C GLU A 91 37.06 -3.86 20.89
N ARG A 92 37.15 -3.13 19.76
CA ARG A 92 38.31 -2.27 19.45
C ARG A 92 38.38 -1.05 20.36
N GLU A 93 37.25 -0.44 20.69
CA GLU A 93 37.20 0.68 21.64
C GLU A 93 37.66 0.23 23.04
N TRP A 94 37.17 -0.93 23.51
CA TRP A 94 37.66 -1.53 24.74
C TRP A 94 39.17 -1.81 24.69
N SER A 95 39.71 -2.27 23.56
CA SER A 95 41.16 -2.49 23.38
C SER A 95 41.99 -1.21 23.52
N ILE A 96 41.51 -0.06 23.05
CA ILE A 96 42.22 1.23 23.17
C ILE A 96 42.19 1.72 24.62
N VAL A 97 41.05 1.54 25.31
CA VAL A 97 40.91 1.88 26.73
C VAL A 97 41.85 1.03 27.59
N TRP A 98 41.93 -0.28 27.33
CA TRP A 98 42.88 -1.18 28.00
C TRP A 98 44.33 -0.77 27.75
N GLN A 99 44.70 -0.44 26.51
CA GLN A 99 46.04 0.06 26.17
C GLN A 99 46.40 1.38 26.88
N GLY A 100 45.43 2.29 27.02
CA GLY A 100 45.61 3.53 27.78
C GLY A 100 45.82 3.29 29.27
N SER A 101 45.12 2.30 29.84
CA SER A 101 45.28 1.89 31.24
C SER A 101 46.64 1.26 31.50
N ASP A 102 47.11 0.40 30.59
CA ASP A 102 48.45 -0.21 30.69
C ASP A 102 49.56 0.83 30.54
N MET A 103 49.43 1.77 29.58
CA MET A 103 50.38 2.88 29.45
C MET A 103 50.43 3.78 30.69
N ALA A 104 49.30 4.02 31.35
CA ALA A 104 49.26 4.80 32.60
C ALA A 104 49.92 4.05 33.76
N SER A 105 49.75 2.72 33.81
CA SER A 105 50.42 1.83 34.77
C SER A 105 51.95 1.82 34.56
N ASP A 106 52.40 1.75 33.31
CA ASP A 106 53.82 1.77 32.97
C ASP A 106 54.45 3.15 33.25
N TYR A 107 53.73 4.23 32.97
CA TYR A 107 54.14 5.58 33.33
C TYR A 107 54.28 5.73 34.86
N TRP A 108 53.34 5.15 35.63
CA TRP A 108 53.40 5.11 37.08
C TRP A 108 54.64 4.36 37.60
N LEU A 109 54.92 3.18 37.04
CA LEU A 109 56.10 2.38 37.38
C LEU A 109 57.40 3.15 37.10
N SER A 110 57.44 3.91 35.99
CA SER A 110 58.59 4.76 35.64
C SER A 110 58.78 5.93 36.63
N TYR A 111 57.68 6.51 37.13
CA TYR A 111 57.69 7.59 38.12
C TYR A 111 58.21 7.12 39.48
N GLU A 112 57.72 5.97 39.99
CA GLU A 112 58.23 5.35 41.23
C GLU A 112 59.73 5.05 41.16
N THR A 113 60.22 4.68 39.98
CA THR A 113 61.64 4.36 39.76
C THR A 113 62.52 5.62 39.62
N SER A 114 61.93 6.80 39.40
CA SER A 114 62.66 8.06 39.11
C SER A 114 63.12 8.88 40.33
N GLY A 115 62.73 8.49 41.55
CA GLY A 115 63.41 8.83 42.81
C GLY A 115 63.57 10.32 43.20
N SER A 116 62.71 11.25 42.74
CA SER A 116 63.01 12.70 42.87
C SER A 116 61.96 13.60 43.53
N ILE A 117 60.84 13.11 44.09
CA ILE A 117 59.83 13.93 44.79
C ILE A 117 59.27 13.16 46.01
N PRO A 118 59.06 13.78 47.20
CA PRO A 118 58.46 13.10 48.35
C PRO A 118 57.00 12.71 48.03
N PHE A 119 56.74 11.40 48.05
CA PHE A 119 55.42 10.81 47.80
C PHE A 119 54.39 11.29 48.82
N ASN A 120 53.24 11.80 48.35
CA ASN A 120 52.12 12.20 49.20
C ASN A 120 50.95 11.22 49.00
N PRO A 121 50.78 10.21 49.88
CA PRO A 121 49.83 9.12 49.70
C PRO A 121 48.37 9.56 49.59
N SER A 122 48.00 10.65 50.26
CA SER A 122 46.61 11.14 50.30
C SER A 122 46.16 11.75 48.98
N LEU A 123 47.04 12.50 48.32
CA LEU A 123 46.77 13.10 47.01
C LEU A 123 46.67 12.02 45.92
N PHE A 124 47.52 10.99 46.00
CA PHE A 124 47.49 9.84 45.11
C PHE A 124 46.17 9.06 45.20
N ILE A 125 45.76 8.69 46.43
CA ILE A 125 44.50 8.00 46.66
C ILE A 125 43.31 8.85 46.18
N GLY A 126 43.36 10.16 46.42
CA GLY A 126 42.31 11.09 45.98
C GLY A 126 42.11 11.10 44.46
N VAL A 127 43.18 11.11 43.68
CA VAL A 127 43.12 11.11 42.20
C VAL A 127 42.55 9.79 41.67
N TYR A 128 43.00 8.65 42.18
CA TYR A 128 42.49 7.35 41.73
C TYR A 128 41.03 7.11 42.11
N VAL A 129 40.60 7.56 43.30
CA VAL A 129 39.19 7.52 43.70
C VAL A 129 38.34 8.40 42.78
N ALA A 130 38.84 9.58 42.37
CA ALA A 130 38.13 10.46 41.45
C ALA A 130 38.00 9.83 40.04
N ILE A 131 39.06 9.22 39.53
CA ILE A 131 39.04 8.52 38.22
C ILE A 131 38.09 7.32 38.27
N ALA A 132 38.14 6.51 39.34
CA ALA A 132 37.26 5.36 39.51
C ALA A 132 35.78 5.77 39.60
N ALA A 133 35.48 6.84 40.36
CA ALA A 133 34.13 7.39 40.45
C ALA A 133 33.63 7.91 39.08
N PHE A 134 34.49 8.59 38.31
CA PHE A 134 34.15 9.07 36.98
C PHE A 134 33.91 7.92 35.99
N SER A 135 34.74 6.88 36.03
CA SER A 135 34.58 5.65 35.22
C SER A 135 33.26 4.94 35.53
N MET A 136 32.89 4.83 36.81
CA MET A 136 31.64 4.23 37.24
C MET A 136 30.41 5.01 36.74
N VAL A 137 30.47 6.34 36.73
CA VAL A 137 29.41 7.18 36.16
C VAL A 137 29.28 6.95 34.65
N LEU A 138 30.40 6.87 33.93
CA LEU A 138 30.39 6.59 32.48
C LEU A 138 29.84 5.20 32.17
N GLN A 139 30.21 4.17 32.92
CA GLN A 139 29.71 2.80 32.73
C GLN A 139 28.21 2.67 32.99
N VAL A 140 27.63 3.50 33.87
CA VAL A 140 26.18 3.51 34.14
C VAL A 140 25.43 4.37 33.13
N ALA A 141 26.01 5.50 32.70
CA ALA A 141 25.39 6.40 31.74
C ALA A 141 25.41 5.85 30.32
N TRP A 142 26.51 5.20 29.90
CA TRP A 142 26.73 4.77 28.52
C TRP A 142 25.68 3.77 27.99
N PRO A 143 25.27 2.71 28.73
CA PRO A 143 24.21 1.81 28.29
C PRO A 143 22.85 2.52 28.21
N SER A 144 22.61 3.50 29.08
CA SER A 144 21.37 4.28 29.09
C SER A 144 21.25 5.16 27.86
N VAL A 145 22.36 5.73 27.39
CA VAL A 145 22.44 6.52 26.16
C VAL A 145 22.19 5.64 24.93
N ILE A 146 22.80 4.45 24.88
CA ILE A 146 22.60 3.48 23.79
C ILE A 146 21.18 2.92 23.76
N ALA A 147 20.50 2.79 24.90
CA ALA A 147 19.10 2.34 24.90
C ALA A 147 18.11 3.46 24.54
N VAL A 148 18.30 4.66 25.12
CA VAL A 148 17.32 5.75 25.00
C VAL A 148 17.43 6.44 23.65
N ILE A 149 18.62 6.73 23.13
CA ILE A 149 18.77 7.49 21.88
C ILE A 149 18.14 6.76 20.68
N PRO A 150 18.36 5.46 20.44
CA PRO A 150 17.72 4.74 19.34
C PRO A 150 16.21 4.68 19.50
N LEU A 151 15.68 4.51 20.72
CA LEU A 151 14.24 4.56 20.97
C LEU A 151 13.66 5.95 20.70
N LEU A 152 14.39 7.01 21.04
CA LEU A 152 13.98 8.39 20.79
C LEU A 152 14.04 8.72 19.30
N LEU A 153 15.10 8.29 18.60
CA LEU A 153 15.24 8.41 17.15
C LEU A 153 14.16 7.61 16.42
N LEU A 154 13.88 6.38 16.86
CA LEU A 154 12.80 5.55 16.32
C LEU A 154 11.44 6.20 16.55
N ASN A 155 11.19 6.77 17.73
CA ASN A 155 9.96 7.49 18.04
C ASN A 155 9.83 8.76 17.18
N ILE A 156 10.89 9.53 17.00
CA ILE A 156 10.90 10.71 16.11
C ILE A 156 10.64 10.28 14.66
N TRP A 157 11.31 9.23 14.19
CA TRP A 157 11.11 8.68 12.85
C TRP A 157 9.67 8.21 12.65
N TYR A 158 9.12 7.48 13.62
CA TYR A 158 7.75 6.99 13.60
C TYR A 158 6.72 8.14 13.63
N ARG A 159 6.93 9.16 14.47
CA ARG A 159 6.07 10.36 14.50
C ARG A 159 6.12 11.14 13.21
N ASN A 160 7.28 11.28 12.57
CA ASN A 160 7.40 11.94 11.27
C ASN A 160 6.69 11.15 10.16
N LEU A 161 6.71 9.82 10.25
CA LEU A 161 6.00 8.95 9.31
C LEU A 161 4.47 9.06 9.51
N LEU A 162 4.01 9.14 10.75
CA LEU A 162 2.60 9.41 11.08
C LEU A 162 2.15 10.84 10.78
N ALA A 163 3.03 11.84 10.84
CA ALA A 163 2.71 13.22 10.47
C ALA A 163 2.35 13.35 8.98
N ALA A 164 2.89 12.48 8.12
CA ALA A 164 2.44 12.37 6.72
C ALA A 164 1.09 11.64 6.58
N TRP A 165 0.71 10.82 7.57
CA TRP A 165 -0.59 10.12 7.61
C TRP A 165 -1.75 11.04 8.00
N LYS A 166 -1.52 11.98 8.94
CA LYS A 166 -2.49 12.99 9.38
C LYS A 166 -1.82 14.36 9.48
N ILE A 167 -2.32 15.32 8.69
CA ILE A 167 -1.82 16.69 8.68
C ILE A 167 -2.84 17.54 9.44
N GLU A 168 -2.62 17.73 10.75
CA GLU A 168 -3.54 18.47 11.63
C GLU A 168 -3.77 19.93 11.19
N GLU A 169 -2.81 20.52 10.46
CA GLU A 169 -2.91 21.90 9.97
C GLU A 169 -3.86 22.06 8.75
N HIS A 170 -4.28 20.96 8.11
CA HIS A 170 -5.10 20.96 6.89
C HIS A 170 -6.29 19.98 6.97
N LEU A 171 -6.88 19.85 8.16
CA LEU A 171 -8.12 19.10 8.32
C LEU A 171 -9.24 19.81 7.55
N PRO A 172 -9.85 19.15 6.54
CA PRO A 172 -11.05 19.69 5.93
C PRO A 172 -12.18 19.70 6.97
N SER A 173 -13.26 20.43 6.69
CA SER A 173 -14.44 20.37 7.55
C SER A 173 -14.93 18.93 7.68
N SER A 174 -15.57 18.58 8.79
CA SER A 174 -16.04 17.20 9.05
C SER A 174 -16.99 16.64 7.98
N ASN A 175 -17.56 17.51 7.14
CA ASN A 175 -18.53 17.19 6.11
C ASN A 175 -17.92 17.26 4.70
N TRP A 176 -16.60 17.35 4.60
CA TRP A 176 -15.91 17.30 3.33
C TRP A 176 -15.71 15.84 2.89
N PRO A 177 -15.90 15.53 1.60
CA PRO A 177 -16.39 16.40 0.53
C PRO A 177 -17.91 16.64 0.64
N THR A 178 -18.34 17.90 0.41
CA THR A 178 -19.73 18.34 0.51
C THR A 178 -20.48 18.18 -0.80
N HIS A 179 -19.85 18.56 -1.92
CA HIS A 179 -20.45 18.47 -3.25
C HIS A 179 -19.78 17.36 -4.07
N GLY A 180 -18.47 17.19 -3.91
CA GLY A 180 -17.68 16.24 -4.70
C GLY A 180 -17.28 16.80 -6.06
N ASP A 181 -17.12 18.12 -6.17
CA ASP A 181 -16.57 18.77 -7.36
C ASP A 181 -15.08 18.45 -7.47
N ILE A 182 -14.62 17.95 -8.62
CA ILE A 182 -13.23 17.55 -8.85
C ILE A 182 -12.65 18.37 -10.01
N ASP A 183 -11.58 19.13 -9.72
CA ASP A 183 -10.84 19.91 -10.70
C ASP A 183 -9.38 19.42 -10.78
N ILE A 184 -8.98 18.94 -11.94
CA ILE A 184 -7.63 18.52 -12.26
C ILE A 184 -7.02 19.52 -13.23
N LYS A 185 -5.85 20.09 -12.86
CA LYS A 185 -5.17 21.15 -13.62
C LYS A 185 -3.75 20.74 -13.94
N ASP A 186 -3.44 20.65 -15.24
CA ASP A 186 -2.14 20.26 -15.81
C ASP A 186 -1.48 19.05 -15.13
N LEU A 187 -2.27 18.00 -14.85
CA LEU A 187 -1.78 16.85 -14.09
C LEU A 187 -0.79 16.02 -14.93
N LYS A 188 0.43 15.89 -14.41
CA LYS A 188 1.50 15.09 -15.00
C LYS A 188 1.98 14.03 -14.02
N VAL A 189 2.04 12.79 -14.47
CA VAL A 189 2.36 11.63 -13.61
C VAL A 189 3.41 10.76 -14.28
N ARG A 190 4.41 10.36 -13.48
CA ARG A 190 5.41 9.34 -13.83
C ARG A 190 5.66 8.46 -12.63
N TYR A 191 5.98 7.19 -12.85
CA TYR A 191 6.23 6.25 -11.75
C TYR A 191 7.61 6.43 -11.11
N ARG A 192 8.59 6.93 -11.86
CA ARG A 192 9.95 7.22 -11.37
C ARG A 192 10.45 8.56 -11.92
N PRO A 193 11.30 9.29 -11.19
CA PRO A 193 11.84 10.58 -11.64
C PRO A 193 12.46 10.53 -13.05
N ASN A 194 13.19 9.44 -13.35
CA ASN A 194 13.93 9.24 -14.61
C ASN A 194 13.13 8.49 -15.70
N THR A 195 11.80 8.36 -15.54
CA THR A 195 10.95 7.69 -16.54
C THR A 195 10.09 8.70 -17.28
N PRO A 196 9.67 8.41 -18.52
CA PRO A 196 8.79 9.30 -19.27
C PRO A 196 7.45 9.51 -18.53
N LEU A 197 6.84 10.67 -18.77
CA LEU A 197 5.51 10.98 -18.28
C LEU A 197 4.47 10.04 -18.90
N ILE A 198 3.69 9.40 -18.04
CA ILE A 198 2.56 8.55 -18.43
C ILE A 198 1.31 9.40 -18.61
N LEU A 199 1.06 10.35 -17.70
CA LEU A 199 0.06 11.40 -17.88
C LEU A 199 0.79 12.70 -18.20
N LYS A 200 0.33 13.40 -19.23
CA LYS A 200 1.06 14.51 -19.87
C LYS A 200 0.24 15.81 -19.89
N GLY A 201 -0.29 16.22 -18.73
CA GLY A 201 -1.04 17.48 -18.62
C GLY A 201 -2.55 17.26 -18.78
N ILE A 202 -3.11 16.43 -17.91
CA ILE A 202 -4.55 16.15 -17.88
C ILE A 202 -5.28 17.35 -17.26
N ASN A 203 -6.34 17.82 -17.93
CA ASN A 203 -7.23 18.87 -17.44
C ASN A 203 -8.67 18.35 -17.47
N ILE A 204 -9.32 18.27 -16.31
CA ILE A 204 -10.68 17.74 -16.13
C ILE A 204 -11.38 18.58 -15.09
N SER A 205 -12.64 18.91 -15.33
CA SER A 205 -13.56 19.42 -14.30
C SER A 205 -14.77 18.49 -14.27
N ILE A 206 -15.10 17.96 -13.10
CA ILE A 206 -16.22 17.06 -12.83
C ILE A 206 -17.08 17.70 -11.77
N SER A 207 -18.37 17.88 -12.04
CA SER A 207 -19.28 18.41 -11.03
C SER A 207 -19.73 17.32 -10.05
N GLY A 208 -20.04 17.72 -8.82
CA GLY A 208 -20.58 16.87 -7.79
C GLY A 208 -21.79 16.05 -8.25
N GLY A 209 -21.75 14.74 -8.00
CA GLY A 209 -22.80 13.80 -8.39
C GLY A 209 -22.81 13.40 -9.88
N GLU A 210 -21.88 13.90 -10.68
CA GLU A 210 -21.75 13.53 -12.09
C GLU A 210 -21.17 12.12 -12.25
N LYS A 211 -21.72 11.35 -13.20
CA LYS A 211 -21.22 10.01 -13.56
C LYS A 211 -20.33 10.11 -14.79
N ILE A 212 -19.02 9.97 -14.59
CA ILE A 212 -18.03 10.05 -15.66
C ILE A 212 -17.52 8.65 -16.03
N GLY A 213 -17.65 8.28 -17.31
CA GLY A 213 -16.92 7.16 -17.88
C GLY A 213 -15.61 7.61 -18.51
N VAL A 214 -14.53 6.86 -18.24
CA VAL A 214 -13.19 7.07 -18.82
C VAL A 214 -12.86 5.90 -19.74
N VAL A 215 -12.60 6.18 -21.02
CA VAL A 215 -12.37 5.18 -22.06
C VAL A 215 -11.04 5.43 -22.77
N GLY A 216 -10.49 4.39 -23.41
CA GLY A 216 -9.20 4.48 -24.10
C GLY A 216 -8.55 3.12 -24.29
N ARG A 217 -7.56 3.03 -25.18
CA ARG A 217 -6.83 1.77 -25.43
C ARG A 217 -6.05 1.31 -24.18
N THR A 218 -5.68 0.04 -24.13
CA THR A 218 -4.74 -0.45 -23.10
C THR A 218 -3.45 0.36 -23.16
N GLY A 219 -2.95 0.79 -21.99
CA GLY A 219 -1.76 1.66 -21.90
C GLY A 219 -2.02 3.16 -22.07
N SER A 220 -3.26 3.61 -22.30
CA SER A 220 -3.56 5.04 -22.46
C SER A 220 -3.45 5.90 -21.20
N GLY A 221 -3.28 5.27 -20.02
CA GLY A 221 -3.13 5.95 -18.73
C GLY A 221 -4.34 5.93 -17.81
N LYS A 222 -5.44 5.23 -18.14
CA LYS A 222 -6.67 5.18 -17.32
C LYS A 222 -6.42 4.73 -15.88
N SER A 223 -5.76 3.59 -15.68
CA SER A 223 -5.45 3.08 -14.34
C SER A 223 -4.50 4.03 -13.59
N THR A 224 -3.56 4.65 -14.31
CA THR A 224 -2.64 5.65 -13.74
C THR A 224 -3.40 6.90 -13.26
N LEU A 225 -4.44 7.34 -13.98
CA LEU A 225 -5.28 8.47 -13.57
C LEU A 225 -6.00 8.15 -12.26
N ILE A 226 -6.60 6.96 -12.15
CA ILE A 226 -7.25 6.51 -10.91
C ILE A 226 -6.22 6.44 -9.78
N GLN A 227 -5.06 5.84 -10.01
CA GLN A 227 -4.00 5.75 -9.01
C GLN A 227 -3.50 7.12 -8.53
N ALA A 228 -3.41 8.11 -9.42
CA ALA A 228 -3.06 9.48 -9.05
C ALA A 228 -4.15 10.13 -8.17
N LEU A 229 -5.42 9.92 -8.50
CA LEU A 229 -6.56 10.45 -7.76
C LEU A 229 -6.62 9.92 -6.30
N PHE A 230 -6.25 8.65 -6.10
CA PHE A 230 -6.10 8.03 -4.77
C PHE A 230 -4.74 8.32 -4.10
N ARG A 231 -3.90 9.14 -4.76
CA ARG A 231 -2.51 9.42 -4.38
C ARG A 231 -1.72 8.14 -4.06
N LEU A 232 -1.99 7.06 -4.80
CA LEU A 232 -1.14 5.86 -4.80
C LEU A 232 0.16 6.11 -5.55
N VAL A 233 0.11 7.00 -6.54
CA VAL A 233 1.26 7.58 -7.22
C VAL A 233 1.13 9.09 -7.10
N GLU A 234 2.12 9.75 -6.52
CA GLU A 234 2.11 11.20 -6.39
C GLU A 234 2.30 11.87 -7.77
N PRO A 235 1.58 12.98 -8.04
CA PRO A 235 1.78 13.74 -9.26
C PRO A 235 3.18 14.34 -9.29
N ALA A 236 3.80 14.32 -10.47
CA ALA A 236 5.08 15.01 -10.68
C ALA A 236 4.87 16.53 -10.81
N GLU A 237 3.80 16.93 -11.48
CA GLU A 237 3.38 18.33 -11.64
C GLU A 237 1.84 18.40 -11.76
N GLY A 238 1.30 19.60 -11.61
CA GLY A 238 -0.13 19.87 -11.66
C GLY A 238 -0.80 19.84 -10.28
N LYS A 239 -2.11 20.05 -10.27
CA LYS A 239 -2.92 20.08 -9.04
C LYS A 239 -4.20 19.27 -9.22
N MET A 240 -4.61 18.63 -8.13
CA MET A 240 -5.91 17.96 -8.02
C MET A 240 -6.66 18.62 -6.87
N ILE A 241 -7.83 19.16 -7.17
CA ILE A 241 -8.61 19.98 -6.23
C ILE A 241 -9.98 19.31 -6.08
N ILE A 242 -10.43 19.14 -4.84
CA ILE A 242 -11.76 18.60 -4.54
C ILE A 242 -12.48 19.56 -3.61
N ASP A 243 -13.66 20.03 -4.03
CA ASP A 243 -14.44 21.08 -3.34
C ASP A 243 -13.58 22.29 -2.94
N GLY A 244 -12.68 22.70 -3.85
CA GLY A 244 -11.77 23.83 -3.64
C GLY A 244 -10.51 23.55 -2.80
N ILE A 245 -10.32 22.33 -2.27
CA ILE A 245 -9.15 21.95 -1.48
C ILE A 245 -8.16 21.12 -2.33
N ASP A 246 -6.88 21.49 -2.31
CA ASP A 246 -5.82 20.71 -2.96
C ASP A 246 -5.59 19.41 -2.19
N ILE A 247 -5.82 18.27 -2.83
CA ILE A 247 -5.67 16.97 -2.15
C ILE A 247 -4.22 16.60 -1.89
N CYS A 248 -3.26 17.23 -2.57
CA CYS A 248 -1.83 16.99 -2.33
C CYS A 248 -1.38 17.55 -0.97
N THR A 249 -2.11 18.50 -0.38
CA THR A 249 -1.80 19.07 0.94
C THR A 249 -2.51 18.36 2.09
N GLN A 250 -3.43 17.43 1.81
CA GLN A 250 -4.15 16.66 2.83
C GLN A 250 -3.42 15.38 3.26
N GLY A 251 -3.71 14.91 4.47
CA GLY A 251 -3.29 13.60 4.94
C GLY A 251 -3.94 12.47 4.13
N LEU A 252 -3.16 11.43 3.80
CA LEU A 252 -3.63 10.34 2.95
C LEU A 252 -4.79 9.54 3.58
N HIS A 253 -4.80 9.42 4.90
CA HIS A 253 -5.87 8.71 5.60
C HIS A 253 -7.21 9.44 5.46
N ASP A 254 -7.21 10.74 5.70
CA ASP A 254 -8.42 11.56 5.66
C ASP A 254 -8.97 11.61 4.25
N LEU A 255 -8.10 11.79 3.24
CA LEU A 255 -8.49 11.68 1.84
C LEU A 255 -9.12 10.31 1.52
N ARG A 256 -8.42 9.21 1.81
CA ARG A 256 -8.86 7.87 1.40
C ARG A 256 -10.09 7.37 2.16
N SER A 257 -10.35 7.86 3.37
CA SER A 257 -11.55 7.50 4.14
C SER A 257 -12.86 7.96 3.48
N HIS A 258 -12.79 8.99 2.62
CA HIS A 258 -13.95 9.52 1.88
C HIS A 258 -14.04 9.00 0.44
N PHE A 259 -13.15 8.08 0.05
CA PHE A 259 -13.06 7.54 -1.30
C PHE A 259 -13.34 6.03 -1.31
N GLY A 260 -14.23 5.60 -2.21
CA GLY A 260 -14.45 4.18 -2.50
C GLY A 260 -13.75 3.76 -3.79
N ILE A 261 -13.01 2.64 -3.78
CA ILE A 261 -12.45 2.00 -4.98
C ILE A 261 -12.90 0.54 -5.05
N ILE A 262 -13.24 0.10 -6.25
CA ILE A 262 -13.44 -1.32 -6.54
C ILE A 262 -12.21 -1.78 -7.35
N PRO A 263 -11.37 -2.68 -6.82
CA PRO A 263 -10.19 -3.16 -7.55
C PRO A 263 -10.61 -3.97 -8.78
N GLN A 264 -9.72 -4.05 -9.78
CA GLN A 264 -9.96 -4.85 -11.00
C GLN A 264 -10.07 -6.34 -10.68
N GLU A 265 -9.26 -6.83 -9.75
CA GLU A 265 -9.29 -8.20 -9.25
C GLU A 265 -9.82 -8.16 -7.81
N PRO A 266 -10.96 -8.80 -7.52
CA PRO A 266 -11.48 -8.85 -6.17
C PRO A 266 -10.65 -9.83 -5.33
N VAL A 267 -10.18 -9.35 -4.17
CA VAL A 267 -9.38 -10.14 -3.22
C VAL A 267 -10.18 -10.28 -1.94
N LEU A 268 -10.31 -11.52 -1.45
CA LEU A 268 -10.89 -11.82 -0.14
C LEU A 268 -9.78 -12.34 0.77
N PHE A 269 -9.81 -11.89 2.02
CA PHE A 269 -8.90 -12.34 3.07
C PHE A 269 -9.49 -13.56 3.79
N GLU A 270 -8.60 -14.38 4.36
CA GLU A 270 -9.00 -15.46 5.24
C GLU A 270 -9.75 -14.89 6.46
N GLY A 271 -10.95 -15.40 6.70
CA GLY A 271 -11.85 -14.85 7.71
C GLY A 271 -13.32 -15.14 7.37
N THR A 272 -14.23 -14.41 8.00
CA THR A 272 -15.66 -14.50 7.73
C THR A 272 -16.08 -13.54 6.63
N ILE A 273 -17.29 -13.72 6.08
CA ILE A 273 -17.88 -12.71 5.17
C ILE A 273 -17.99 -11.36 5.89
N ARG A 274 -18.38 -11.37 7.16
CA ARG A 274 -18.44 -10.16 8.01
C ARG A 274 -17.10 -9.45 8.08
N SER A 275 -16.02 -10.15 8.41
CA SER A 275 -14.71 -9.52 8.60
C SER A 275 -14.11 -9.00 7.29
N ASN A 276 -14.53 -9.53 6.13
CA ASN A 276 -14.14 -9.01 4.83
C ASN A 276 -14.91 -7.75 4.43
N ILE A 277 -16.19 -7.63 4.83
CA ILE A 277 -17.03 -6.45 4.55
C ILE A 277 -16.72 -5.32 5.54
N ASP A 278 -16.61 -5.65 6.83
CA ASP A 278 -16.31 -4.72 7.91
C ASP A 278 -15.14 -5.24 8.77
N PRO A 279 -13.89 -4.99 8.33
CA PRO A 279 -12.70 -5.44 9.06
C PRO A 279 -12.53 -4.77 10.43
N ILE A 280 -13.14 -3.59 10.64
CA ILE A 280 -12.96 -2.77 11.85
C ILE A 280 -14.12 -3.00 12.84
N GLY A 281 -15.22 -3.61 12.41
CA GLY A 281 -16.38 -3.88 13.25
C GLY A 281 -17.16 -2.63 13.62
N GLN A 282 -17.19 -1.63 12.73
CA GLN A 282 -17.88 -0.35 12.97
C GLN A 282 -19.38 -0.41 12.72
N TYR A 283 -19.84 -1.37 11.92
CA TYR A 283 -21.22 -1.43 11.45
C TYR A 283 -22.01 -2.59 12.07
N SER A 284 -23.31 -2.34 12.24
CA SER A 284 -24.26 -3.34 12.72
C SER A 284 -24.60 -4.37 11.64
N ASP A 285 -25.05 -5.56 12.04
CA ASP A 285 -25.48 -6.61 11.12
C ASP A 285 -26.56 -6.12 10.17
N ALA A 286 -27.49 -5.28 10.66
CA ALA A 286 -28.57 -4.72 9.86
C ALA A 286 -28.05 -3.86 8.70
N GLU A 287 -27.02 -3.04 8.94
CA GLU A 287 -26.37 -2.22 7.92
C GLU A 287 -25.62 -3.08 6.90
N ILE A 288 -24.91 -4.12 7.38
CA ILE A 288 -24.21 -5.07 6.51
C ILE A 288 -25.20 -5.82 5.62
N TRP A 289 -26.32 -6.29 6.17
CA TRP A 289 -27.38 -6.94 5.39
C TRP A 289 -28.03 -6.00 4.37
N GLN A 290 -28.21 -4.73 4.72
CA GLN A 290 -28.73 -3.73 3.79
C GLN A 290 -27.75 -3.48 2.63
N ALA A 291 -26.44 -3.44 2.89
CA ALA A 291 -25.42 -3.34 1.85
C ALA A 291 -25.43 -4.58 0.94
N LEU A 292 -25.50 -5.79 1.51
CA LEU A 292 -25.61 -7.04 0.76
C LEU A 292 -26.86 -7.11 -0.11
N GLU A 293 -27.97 -6.53 0.34
CA GLU A 293 -29.23 -6.43 -0.42
C GLU A 293 -29.06 -5.51 -1.64
N ARG A 294 -28.43 -4.35 -1.47
CA ARG A 294 -28.14 -3.42 -2.57
C ARG A 294 -27.18 -4.02 -3.60
N CYS A 295 -26.26 -4.87 -3.15
CA CYS A 295 -25.34 -5.61 -4.02
C CYS A 295 -25.94 -6.90 -4.58
N GLN A 296 -27.18 -7.26 -4.24
CA GLN A 296 -27.86 -8.49 -4.67
C GLN A 296 -27.11 -9.78 -4.27
N LEU A 297 -26.36 -9.74 -3.17
CA LEU A 297 -25.63 -10.88 -2.60
C LEU A 297 -26.33 -11.49 -1.38
N LYS A 298 -27.42 -10.87 -0.92
CA LYS A 298 -28.16 -11.30 0.28
C LYS A 298 -28.57 -12.78 0.23
N ASP A 299 -29.19 -13.22 -0.86
CA ASP A 299 -29.67 -14.60 -0.98
C ASP A 299 -28.52 -15.63 -1.00
N VAL A 300 -27.41 -15.27 -1.64
CA VAL A 300 -26.19 -16.10 -1.66
C VAL A 300 -25.64 -16.28 -0.25
N VAL A 301 -25.58 -15.20 0.54
CA VAL A 301 -25.09 -15.26 1.92
C VAL A 301 -26.07 -15.99 2.84
N VAL A 302 -27.39 -15.78 2.67
CA VAL A 302 -28.44 -16.47 3.45
C VAL A 302 -28.43 -17.98 3.20
N SER A 303 -28.09 -18.42 1.98
CA SER A 303 -27.99 -19.84 1.65
C SER A 303 -26.85 -20.57 2.37
N LYS A 304 -25.85 -19.85 2.89
CA LYS A 304 -24.74 -20.43 3.64
C LYS A 304 -25.17 -20.75 5.08
N PRO A 305 -24.74 -21.89 5.65
CA PRO A 305 -25.17 -22.34 6.97
C PRO A 305 -24.83 -21.34 8.10
N GLU A 306 -23.70 -20.66 7.98
CA GLU A 306 -23.20 -19.69 8.97
C GLU A 306 -23.44 -18.22 8.56
N LYS A 307 -24.13 -17.97 7.44
CA LYS A 307 -24.47 -16.62 6.94
C LYS A 307 -23.27 -15.67 6.92
N LEU A 308 -23.28 -14.61 7.72
CA LEU A 308 -22.20 -13.61 7.82
C LEU A 308 -20.91 -14.19 8.43
N ASP A 309 -21.04 -15.20 9.30
CA ASP A 309 -19.92 -15.86 9.95
C ASP A 309 -19.35 -17.00 9.12
N ALA A 310 -19.95 -17.28 7.96
CA ALA A 310 -19.44 -18.29 7.04
C ALA A 310 -18.01 -17.93 6.58
N PRO A 311 -17.13 -18.92 6.40
CA PRO A 311 -15.78 -18.69 5.92
C PRO A 311 -15.83 -18.04 4.53
N GLY A 312 -15.09 -16.95 4.38
CA GLY A 312 -14.87 -16.23 3.11
C GLY A 312 -13.96 -16.99 2.14
N LEU A 313 -13.81 -18.31 2.31
CA LEU A 313 -12.85 -19.13 1.59
C LEU A 313 -13.07 -19.06 0.08
N VAL A 314 -12.02 -18.56 -0.56
CA VAL A 314 -11.76 -18.52 -1.99
C VAL A 314 -11.91 -19.92 -2.58
N LYS A 315 -13.06 -20.18 -3.20
CA LYS A 315 -13.06 -20.79 -4.53
C LYS A 315 -13.19 -19.64 -5.51
N GLU A 316 -12.27 -19.64 -6.46
CA GLU A 316 -12.21 -18.80 -7.66
C GLU A 316 -13.53 -18.08 -7.92
N PHE A 317 -13.47 -16.75 -7.99
CA PHE A 317 -14.56 -15.95 -8.55
C PHE A 317 -15.09 -16.68 -9.79
N ASP A 318 -16.39 -16.93 -9.82
CA ASP A 318 -17.00 -17.54 -11.00
C ASP A 318 -16.71 -16.62 -12.19
N SER A 319 -16.40 -17.21 -13.35
CA SER A 319 -15.95 -16.45 -14.52
C SER A 319 -16.94 -15.31 -14.84
N PRO A 320 -16.48 -14.16 -15.38
CA PRO A 320 -17.34 -13.03 -15.70
C PRO A 320 -18.60 -13.40 -16.51
N SER A 321 -18.50 -14.44 -17.34
CA SER A 321 -19.60 -15.06 -18.08
C SER A 321 -20.78 -15.48 -17.18
N ARG A 322 -20.51 -16.10 -16.03
CA ARG A 322 -21.57 -16.55 -15.09
C ARG A 322 -22.17 -15.41 -14.27
N LEU A 323 -21.43 -14.32 -14.04
CA LEU A 323 -21.94 -13.13 -13.35
C LEU A 323 -22.91 -12.31 -14.21
N ILE A 324 -22.78 -12.42 -15.54
CA ILE A 324 -23.70 -11.82 -16.53
C ILE A 324 -24.99 -12.65 -16.66
N GLU A 325 -24.91 -13.97 -16.51
CA GLU A 325 -26.08 -14.86 -16.57
C GLU A 325 -26.99 -14.77 -15.34
N GLN A 326 -26.45 -14.32 -14.19
CA GLN A 326 -27.24 -14.11 -12.99
C GLN A 326 -27.91 -12.73 -13.00
N PRO A 327 -29.15 -12.59 -12.48
CA PRO A 327 -29.80 -11.31 -12.32
C PRO A 327 -29.12 -10.54 -11.18
N SER A 328 -27.96 -9.97 -11.47
CA SER A 328 -27.13 -9.16 -10.59
C SER A 328 -27.21 -7.68 -10.99
N LEU A 329 -26.93 -6.73 -10.09
CA LEU A 329 -26.94 -5.28 -10.41
C LEU A 329 -25.87 -4.97 -11.45
N PHE A 330 -24.77 -5.72 -11.42
CA PHE A 330 -23.72 -5.70 -12.43
C PHE A 330 -24.23 -6.22 -13.77
N GLY A 331 -24.89 -7.38 -13.80
CA GLY A 331 -25.54 -7.93 -14.99
C GLY A 331 -26.59 -6.97 -15.55
N ALA A 332 -27.39 -6.33 -14.70
CA ALA A 332 -28.37 -5.33 -15.08
C ALA A 332 -27.73 -4.06 -15.66
N MET A 333 -26.64 -3.56 -15.07
CA MET A 333 -25.90 -2.41 -15.65
C MET A 333 -25.25 -2.75 -16.98
N VAL A 334 -24.65 -3.94 -17.11
CA VAL A 334 -24.03 -4.42 -18.35
C VAL A 334 -25.09 -4.65 -19.43
N GLN A 335 -26.23 -5.23 -19.06
CA GLN A 335 -27.35 -5.49 -19.96
C GLN A 335 -28.09 -4.20 -20.33
N GLU A 336 -28.21 -3.23 -19.42
CA GLU A 336 -28.76 -1.90 -19.73
C GLU A 336 -27.82 -1.12 -20.64
N TYR A 337 -26.50 -1.24 -20.46
CA TYR A 337 -25.51 -0.70 -21.39
C TYR A 337 -25.62 -1.37 -22.77
N ALA A 338 -25.69 -2.71 -22.84
CA ALA A 338 -25.80 -3.48 -24.07
C ALA A 338 -27.13 -3.20 -24.82
N ASN A 339 -28.25 -3.10 -24.09
CA ASN A 339 -29.55 -2.78 -24.67
C ASN A 339 -29.62 -1.33 -25.18
N ARG A 340 -28.83 -0.42 -24.60
CA ARG A 340 -28.71 0.96 -25.09
C ARG A 340 -27.77 1.07 -26.28
N SER A 341 -26.78 0.19 -26.41
CA SER A 341 -25.91 0.12 -27.59
C SER A 341 -26.56 -0.62 -28.77
N SER A 342 -27.50 -1.53 -28.53
CA SER A 342 -28.17 -2.33 -29.60
C SER A 342 -29.43 -1.69 -30.19
N ASN A 343 -29.92 -0.59 -29.62
CA ASN A 343 -31.05 0.20 -30.14
C ASN A 343 -30.60 1.46 -30.90
N LEU A 344 -29.32 1.55 -31.23
CA LEU A 344 -28.69 2.44 -32.22
C LEU A 344 -28.28 1.58 -33.42
#